data_AF-A0A0F8ZSC9-F1
#
_entry.id   AF-A0A0F8ZSC9-F1
#
_cell.length_a   1.000
_cell.length_b   1.000
_cell.length_c   1.000
_cell.angle_alpha   90.00
_cell.angle_beta   90.00
_cell.angle_gamma   90.00
#
_symmetry.space_group_name_H-M   'P 1'
#
loop_
_entity.id
_entity.type
_entity.pdbx_description
1 polymer ?
#
loop_
_entity_poly.entity_id
_entity_poly.type
_entity_poly.pdbx_seq_one_letter_code
_entity_poly.pdbx_strand_id
1 'polypeptide(L)'
;MLRHASIDILAGVACMYLFVIRILDVSLQLPILFTLVLSTWVIYTIDHILDAYKLRESIIKERYNWHLKNLNVLIWFIAVSCILILLSVLFLLPPDIILFGVLAGVLVIIYFLLQGGLRAFVMKARH
;
A
#
# COMPACT_ATOMS: atom_id res chain seq x y z
N MET A 1 -18.62 8.68 -2.36
CA MET A 1 -18.71 7.22 -2.15
C MET A 1 -17.67 6.41 -2.94
N LEU A 2 -17.39 6.71 -4.22
CA LEU A 2 -16.41 5.94 -5.03
C LEU A 2 -14.92 6.23 -4.73
N ARG A 3 -14.57 7.39 -4.17
CA ARG A 3 -13.19 7.76 -3.81
C ARG A 3 -12.65 7.05 -2.54
N HIS A 4 -13.49 6.28 -1.83
CA HIS A 4 -13.16 5.70 -0.51
C HIS A 4 -12.63 4.26 -0.56
N ALA A 5 -12.74 3.57 -1.71
CA ALA A 5 -12.32 2.18 -1.86
C ALA A 5 -11.07 2.01 -2.76
N SER A 6 -10.42 3.11 -3.15
CA SER A 6 -9.13 3.09 -3.87
C SER A 6 -9.17 2.44 -5.26
N ILE A 7 -10.36 2.17 -5.79
CA ILE A 7 -10.55 1.38 -7.02
C ILE A 7 -9.83 2.02 -8.21
N ASP A 8 -9.83 3.35 -8.29
CA ASP A 8 -9.11 4.10 -9.33
C ASP A 8 -7.59 3.85 -9.29
N ILE A 9 -7.04 3.74 -8.08
CA ILE A 9 -5.62 3.45 -7.86
C ILE A 9 -5.34 1.99 -8.21
N LEU A 10 -6.21 1.05 -7.81
CA LEU A 10 -6.08 -0.35 -8.16
C LEU A 10 -6.13 -0.58 -9.67
N ALA A 11 -7.05 0.09 -10.36
CA ALA A 11 -7.14 0.07 -11.81
C ALA A 11 -5.88 0.66 -12.44
N GLY A 12 -5.38 1.79 -11.92
CA GLY A 12 -4.12 2.38 -12.38
C GLY A 12 -2.93 1.43 -12.24
N VAL A 13 -2.81 0.76 -11.10
CA VAL A 13 -1.75 -0.24 -10.84
C VAL A 13 -1.87 -1.44 -11.78
N ALA A 14 -3.08 -1.98 -11.96
CA ALA A 14 -3.33 -3.07 -12.89
C ALA A 14 -3.00 -2.67 -14.33
N CYS A 15 -3.47 -1.52 -14.79
CA CYS A 15 -3.16 -0.98 -16.11
C CYS A 15 -1.67 -0.76 -16.32
N MET A 16 -0.95 -0.25 -15.32
CA MET A 16 0.49 -0.04 -15.40
C MET A 16 1.23 -1.38 -15.54
N TYR A 17 0.83 -2.40 -14.79
CA TYR A 17 1.41 -3.74 -14.95
C TYR A 17 1.14 -4.30 -16.35
N LEU A 18 -0.11 -4.22 -16.84
CA LEU A 18 -0.47 -4.68 -18.18
C LEU A 18 0.31 -3.94 -19.29
N PHE A 19 0.56 -2.64 -19.09
CA PHE A 19 1.37 -1.84 -19.99
C PHE A 19 2.84 -2.27 -19.99
N VAL A 20 3.42 -2.52 -18.81
CA VAL A 20 4.81 -2.96 -18.67
C VAL A 20 5.04 -4.33 -19.31
N ILE A 21 4.18 -5.32 -19.05
CA ILE A 21 4.33 -6.64 -19.67
C ILE A 21 4.18 -6.57 -21.19
N ARG A 22 3.37 -5.61 -21.70
CA ARG A 22 3.19 -5.41 -23.14
C ARG A 22 4.41 -4.77 -23.80
N ILE A 23 5.08 -3.83 -23.12
CA ILE A 23 6.31 -3.19 -23.60
C ILE A 23 7.49 -4.16 -23.58
N LEU A 24 7.61 -4.93 -22.49
CA LEU A 24 8.73 -5.85 -22.29
C LEU A 24 8.52 -7.22 -22.97
N ASP A 25 7.39 -7.40 -23.65
CA ASP A 25 6.96 -8.65 -24.29
C ASP A 25 7.05 -9.88 -23.35
N VAL A 26 6.63 -9.68 -22.10
CA VAL A 26 6.61 -10.72 -21.06
C VAL A 26 5.20 -11.29 -20.95
N SER A 27 5.10 -12.58 -20.66
CA SER A 27 3.81 -13.24 -20.45
C SER A 27 3.09 -12.69 -19.21
N LEU A 28 1.75 -12.64 -19.28
CA LEU A 28 0.93 -12.23 -18.15
C LEU A 28 1.02 -13.26 -17.03
N GLN A 29 1.68 -12.89 -15.94
CA GLN A 29 1.69 -13.68 -14.71
C GLN A 29 0.60 -13.16 -13.77
N LEU A 30 -0.50 -13.91 -13.67
CA LEU A 30 -1.62 -13.58 -12.79
C LEU A 30 -1.22 -13.47 -11.32
N PRO A 31 -0.37 -14.36 -10.74
CA PRO A 31 0.04 -14.21 -9.34
C PRO A 31 0.69 -12.86 -9.05
N ILE A 32 1.54 -12.36 -9.96
CA ILE A 32 2.18 -11.04 -9.82
C ILE A 32 1.13 -9.93 -9.84
N LEU A 33 0.20 -9.95 -10.80
CA LEU A 33 -0.87 -8.95 -10.88
C LEU A 33 -1.74 -8.95 -9.61
N PHE A 34 -2.19 -10.12 -9.17
CA PHE A 34 -3.02 -10.25 -7.98
C PHE A 34 -2.30 -9.78 -6.73
N THR A 35 -1.05 -10.21 -6.53
CA THR A 35 -0.24 -9.75 -5.39
C THR A 35 -0.03 -8.24 -5.42
N LEU A 36 0.30 -7.68 -6.59
CA LEU A 36 0.54 -6.24 -6.72
C LEU A 36 -0.72 -5.40 -6.40
N VAL A 37 -1.87 -5.76 -6.98
CA VAL A 37 -3.14 -5.05 -6.75
C VAL A 37 -3.58 -5.20 -5.29
N LEU A 38 -3.51 -6.41 -4.74
CA LEU A 38 -3.94 -6.69 -3.37
C LEU A 38 -3.04 -6.02 -2.34
N SER A 39 -1.72 -6.06 -2.52
CA SER A 39 -0.76 -5.33 -1.68
C SER A 39 -1.01 -3.83 -1.71
N THR A 40 -1.28 -3.26 -2.88
CA THR A 40 -1.59 -1.82 -3.00
C THR A 40 -2.89 -1.48 -2.27
N TRP A 41 -3.92 -2.31 -2.40
CA TRP A 41 -5.18 -2.12 -1.67
C TRP A 41 -4.96 -2.16 -0.15
N VAL A 42 -4.20 -3.13 0.36
CA VAL A 42 -3.89 -3.25 1.80
C VAL A 42 -3.16 -2.01 2.31
N ILE A 43 -2.06 -1.61 1.66
CA ILE A 43 -1.24 -0.47 2.09
C ILE A 43 -2.08 0.80 2.12
N TYR A 44 -2.83 1.08 1.05
CA TYR A 44 -3.66 2.27 0.98
C TYR A 44 -4.79 2.24 2.01
N THR A 45 -5.42 1.09 2.23
CA THR A 45 -6.47 0.96 3.25
C THR A 45 -5.92 1.23 4.65
N ILE A 46 -4.75 0.69 4.98
CA ILE A 46 -4.07 0.94 6.26
C ILE A 46 -3.74 2.43 6.41
N ASP A 47 -3.22 3.07 5.36
CA ASP A 47 -2.92 4.52 5.36
C ASP A 47 -4.16 5.35 5.71
N HIS A 48 -5.31 5.08 5.09
CA HIS A 48 -6.57 5.76 5.42
C HIS A 48 -7.03 5.51 6.87
N ILE A 49 -6.83 4.29 7.39
CA ILE A 49 -7.16 3.98 8.78
C ILE A 49 -6.26 4.78 9.73
N LEU A 50 -4.95 4.82 9.46
CA LEU A 50 -3.97 5.54 10.27
C LEU A 50 -4.22 7.05 10.26
N ASP A 51 -4.52 7.62 9.10
CA ASP A 51 -4.86 9.03 8.97
C ASP A 51 -6.17 9.37 9.69
N ALA A 52 -7.19 8.52 9.56
CA ALA A 52 -8.43 8.67 10.33
C ALA A 52 -8.19 8.60 11.85
N TYR A 53 -7.23 7.79 12.31
CA TYR A 53 -6.85 7.73 13.72
C TYR A 53 -6.10 8.97 14.19
N LYS A 54 -5.15 9.50 13.41
CA LYS A 54 -4.38 10.72 13.75
C LYS A 54 -5.23 11.98 13.78
N LEU A 55 -6.23 12.08 12.91
CA LEU A 55 -7.15 13.23 12.84
C LEU A 55 -8.25 13.22 13.92
N ARG A 56 -8.27 12.19 14.79
CA ARG A 56 -9.25 11.98 15.87
C ARG A 56 -9.39 13.16 16.82
N GLU A 57 -8.37 14.01 16.96
CA GLU A 57 -8.39 15.13 17.91
C GLU A 57 -8.96 16.44 17.34
N SER A 58 -9.19 16.59 16.03
CA SER A 58 -9.40 17.94 15.46
C SER A 58 -10.70 18.26 14.72
N ILE A 59 -11.53 17.32 14.25
CA ILE A 59 -12.70 17.71 13.42
C ILE A 59 -13.96 16.84 13.62
N ILE A 60 -15.03 17.49 14.07
CA ILE A 60 -16.45 17.09 13.97
C ILE A 60 -16.79 16.90 12.48
N LYS A 61 -17.07 15.67 12.00
CA LYS A 61 -17.77 15.42 10.72
C LYS A 61 -18.12 13.93 10.52
N GLU A 62 -19.35 13.67 10.04
CA GLU A 62 -19.99 12.37 9.76
C GLU A 62 -19.14 11.30 9.05
N ARG A 63 -18.07 11.71 8.35
CA ARG A 63 -17.10 10.83 7.67
C ARG A 63 -16.32 9.91 8.63
N TYR A 64 -16.24 10.28 9.90
CA TYR A 64 -15.59 9.50 10.97
C TYR A 64 -16.38 8.25 11.39
N ASN A 65 -17.72 8.31 11.31
CA ASN A 65 -18.58 7.24 11.82
C ASN A 65 -18.59 5.97 10.94
N TRP A 66 -18.27 6.06 9.65
CA TRP A 66 -18.36 4.87 8.77
C TRP A 66 -17.14 3.95 8.86
N HIS A 67 -15.92 4.50 8.89
CA HIS A 67 -14.69 3.69 9.00
C HIS A 67 -14.50 3.09 10.40
N LEU A 68 -14.90 3.79 11.46
CA LEU A 68 -14.84 3.23 12.82
C LEU A 68 -15.93 2.19 13.09
N LYS A 69 -17.13 2.38 12.51
CA LYS A 69 -18.23 1.42 12.65
C LYS A 69 -17.95 0.09 11.93
N ASN A 70 -17.14 0.12 10.86
CA ASN A 70 -16.78 -1.09 10.08
C ASN A 70 -15.29 -1.46 10.22
N LEU A 71 -14.56 -0.88 11.18
CA LEU A 71 -13.11 -1.10 11.34
C LEU A 71 -12.80 -2.59 11.48
N ASN A 72 -13.60 -3.32 12.27
CA ASN A 72 -13.42 -4.76 12.50
C ASN A 72 -13.55 -5.58 11.21
N VAL A 73 -14.49 -5.21 10.34
CA VAL A 73 -14.69 -5.86 9.03
C VAL A 73 -13.49 -5.57 8.12
N LEU A 74 -13.02 -4.32 8.11
CA LEU A 74 -11.89 -3.90 7.29
C LEU A 74 -10.58 -4.57 7.73
N ILE A 75 -10.36 -4.69 9.05
CA ILE A 75 -9.23 -5.42 9.63
C ILE A 75 -9.27 -6.90 9.21
N TRP A 76 -10.46 -7.51 9.21
CA TRP A 76 -10.61 -8.90 8.75
C TRP A 76 -10.22 -9.06 7.27
N PHE A 77 -10.70 -8.17 6.39
CA PHE A 77 -10.30 -8.18 4.97
C PHE A 77 -8.80 -7.93 4.77
N ILE A 78 -8.21 -7.01 5.54
CA ILE A 78 -6.75 -6.77 5.53
C ILE A 78 -6.02 -8.05 5.94
N ALA A 79 -6.42 -8.70 7.04
CA ALA A 79 -5.77 -9.91 7.53
C ALA A 79 -5.82 -11.05 6.50
N VAL A 80 -6.99 -11.29 5.90
CA VAL A 80 -7.15 -12.28 4.82
C VAL A 80 -6.28 -11.91 3.62
N SER A 81 -6.27 -10.63 3.22
CA SER A 81 -5.46 -10.15 2.10
C SER A 81 -3.96 -10.36 2.35
N CYS A 82 -3.48 -10.08 3.57
CA CYS A 82 -2.09 -10.33 3.97
C CYS A 82 -1.72 -11.81 3.89
N ILE A 83 -2.62 -12.72 4.30
CA ILE A 83 -2.40 -14.17 4.18
C ILE A 83 -2.30 -14.57 2.70
N LEU A 84 -3.19 -14.08 1.85
CA LEU A 84 -3.15 -14.37 0.40
C LEU A 84 -1.88 -13.83 -0.26
N ILE A 85 -1.45 -12.62 0.10
CA ILE A 85 -0.17 -12.05 -0.34
C ILE A 85 0.98 -12.93 0.11
N LEU A 86 1.01 -13.34 1.38
CA LEU A 86 2.08 -14.19 1.92
C LEU A 86 2.15 -15.53 1.18
N LEU A 87 1.02 -16.20 0.96
CA LEU A 87 0.96 -17.45 0.20
C LEU A 87 1.46 -17.26 -1.24
N SER A 88 1.07 -16.16 -1.88
CA SER A 88 1.54 -15.85 -3.24
C SER A 88 3.05 -15.64 -3.27
N VAL A 89 3.60 -14.88 -2.32
CA VAL A 89 5.04 -14.62 -2.20
C VAL A 89 5.82 -15.92 -1.95
N LEU A 90 5.32 -16.81 -1.09
CA LEU A 90 6.04 -18.04 -0.73
C LEU A 90 6.00 -19.11 -1.83
N PHE A 91 4.92 -19.19 -2.60
CA PHE A 91 4.67 -20.34 -3.47
C PHE A 91 4.49 -20.02 -4.96
N LEU A 92 4.12 -18.78 -5.31
CA LEU A 92 3.69 -18.43 -6.68
C LEU A 92 4.59 -17.39 -7.36
N LEU A 93 5.30 -16.55 -6.60
CA LEU A 93 6.14 -15.49 -7.16
C LEU A 93 7.54 -16.01 -7.51
N PRO A 94 8.12 -15.60 -8.67
CA PRO A 94 9.51 -15.88 -8.99
C PRO A 94 10.48 -15.24 -7.97
N PRO A 95 11.59 -15.90 -7.60
CA PRO A 95 12.56 -15.38 -6.63
C PRO A 95 13.11 -14.00 -6.98
N ASP A 96 13.33 -13.73 -8.27
CA ASP A 96 13.84 -12.44 -8.75
C ASP A 96 12.87 -11.30 -8.41
N ILE A 97 11.56 -11.52 -8.58
CA ILE A 97 10.53 -10.53 -8.25
C ILE A 97 10.53 -10.24 -6.75
N ILE A 98 10.72 -11.27 -5.91
CA ILE A 98 10.82 -11.11 -4.46
C ILE A 98 12.07 -10.30 -4.10
N LEU A 99 13.21 -10.64 -4.69
CA LEU A 99 14.48 -9.92 -4.45
C LEU A 99 14.37 -8.43 -4.80
N PHE A 100 13.88 -8.11 -6.00
CA PHE A 100 13.68 -6.72 -6.42
C PHE A 100 12.64 -6.00 -5.55
N GLY A 101 11.59 -6.70 -5.11
CA GLY A 101 10.62 -6.16 -4.16
C GLY A 101 11.24 -5.80 -2.80
N VAL A 102 12.07 -6.70 -2.25
CA VAL A 102 12.80 -6.44 -0.99
C VAL A 102 13.78 -5.28 -1.15
N LEU A 103 14.56 -5.25 -2.24
CA LEU A 103 15.49 -4.15 -2.53
C LEU A 103 14.76 -2.81 -2.62
N ALA A 104 13.64 -2.75 -3.34
CA ALA A 104 12.82 -1.55 -3.42
C ALA A 104 12.27 -1.14 -2.04
N GLY A 105 11.80 -2.09 -1.23
CA GLY A 105 11.34 -1.84 0.13
C GLY A 105 12.44 -1.26 1.03
N VAL A 106 13.65 -1.81 0.97
CA VAL A 106 14.81 -1.30 1.71
C VAL A 106 15.14 0.13 1.27
N LEU A 107 15.13 0.43 -0.03
CA LEU A 107 15.37 1.78 -0.55
C LEU A 107 14.31 2.78 -0.07
N VAL A 108 13.04 2.38 -0.01
CA VAL A 108 11.96 3.21 0.53
C VAL A 108 12.16 3.51 2.01
N ILE A 109 12.58 2.52 2.81
CA ILE A 109 12.90 2.71 4.23
C ILE A 109 14.06 3.69 4.39
N ILE A 110 15.14 3.52 3.63
CA ILE A 110 16.29 4.43 3.64
C ILE A 110 15.84 5.86 3.29
N TYR A 111 15.04 6.02 2.25
CA TYR A 111 14.48 7.32 1.86
C TYR A 111 13.72 7.98 3.01
N PHE A 112 12.84 7.25 3.71
CA PHE A 112 12.10 7.80 4.84
C PHE A 112 13.00 8.16 6.04
N LEU A 113 14.03 7.37 6.32
CA LEU A 113 15.00 7.67 7.38
C LEU A 113 15.79 8.95 7.06
N LEU A 114 16.26 9.10 5.82
CA LEU A 114 16.95 10.31 5.36
C LEU A 114 16.02 11.53 5.41
N GLN A 115 14.78 11.39 4.94
CA GLN A 115 13.80 12.47 4.99
C GLN A 115 13.49 12.90 6.42
N GLY A 116 13.34 11.95 7.35
CA GLY A 116 13.14 12.21 8.77
C GLY A 116 14.34 12.93 9.40
N GLY A 117 15.56 12.45 9.12
CA GLY A 117 16.81 13.04 9.59
C GLY A 117 17.01 14.48 9.08
N LEU A 118 16.73 14.73 7.81
CA LEU A 118 16.80 16.07 7.22
C LEU A 118 15.82 17.04 7.90
N ARG A 119 14.57 16.62 8.13
CA ARG A 119 13.58 17.44 8.84
C ARG A 119 14.06 17.79 10.25
N ALA A 120 14.59 16.81 11.00
CA ALA A 120 15.12 17.05 12.34
C ALA A 120 16.32 18.02 12.33
N PHE A 121 17.23 17.88 11.36
CA PHE A 121 18.36 18.78 11.19
C PHE A 121 17.94 20.22 10.88
N VAL A 122 17.00 20.40 9.94
CA VAL A 122 16.48 21.74 9.58
C VAL A 122 15.76 22.41 10.75
N MET A 123 15.02 21.66 11.56
CA MET A 123 14.39 22.21 12.78
C MET A 123 15.43 22.64 13.81
N LYS A 124 16.51 21.88 13.99
CA LYS A 124 17.61 22.22 14.91
C LYS A 124 18.41 23.44 14.46
N ALA A 125 18.56 23.67 13.15
CA ALA A 125 19.29 24.82 12.60
C ALA A 125 18.48 26.13 12.55
N ARG A 126 17.17 26.09 12.86
CA ARG A 126 16.29 27.28 12.94
C ARG A 126 16.18 27.88 14.34
N HIS A 127 16.80 27.26 15.35
CA HIS A 127 16.95 27.78 16.70
C HIS A 127 18.38 28.28 16.92
#